data_AF-A0A6I7WN12-F1
#
_entry.id   AF-A0A6I7WN12-F1
#
_cell.length_a   1.000
_cell.length_b   1.000
_cell.length_c   1.000
_cell.angle_alpha   90.00
_cell.angle_beta   90.00
_cell.angle_gamma   90.00
#
_symmetry.space_group_name_H-M   'P 1'
#
loop_
_entity.id
_entity.type
_entity.pdbx_description
1 polymer ?
#
loop_
_entity_poly.entity_id
_entity_poly.type
_entity_poly.pdbx_seq_one_letter_code
_entity_poly.pdbx_strand_id
1 'polypeptide(L)'
;MTKPFILHMFTTAKNLSPFDVNMAVDAGWVAAIPYINVEPGEVCGLVQDAIFSRSPKGLKNTGIFIGGRDTQQAMEMLTSAQKSMFTPFEVSVFADPSGAYTTAAAMVAVVEDKLSTTFATTLADKTVLVLAGTGPVGQVVAVLAAQAGANVRIIGRQLDKAQRIADMCSEKLGSGKITISAGADADKSDYIKTTDVVFATGAAGIELLSAELIASATQLKVAADVNAVPPSGVAGLDAFDNGKPIAGSNSGAIGIGALAIGNVKYQVQSRLLKQMIEVDKPIFLHFEHAFAEARNFIKAAK
;
A
#
# COMPACT_ATOMS: atom_id res chain seq x y z
N MET A 1 22.35 -11.07 -29.77
CA MET A 1 21.34 -10.05 -29.43
C MET A 1 21.00 -10.15 -27.96
N THR A 2 20.94 -9.02 -27.26
CA THR A 2 20.48 -8.93 -25.86
C THR A 2 19.01 -9.35 -25.80
N LYS A 3 18.62 -10.17 -24.81
CA LYS A 3 17.22 -10.59 -24.67
C LYS A 3 16.36 -9.40 -24.22
N PRO A 4 15.10 -9.24 -24.66
CA PRO A 4 14.23 -8.16 -24.20
C PRO A 4 13.81 -8.35 -22.74
N PHE A 5 13.55 -7.24 -22.04
CA PHE A 5 12.93 -7.24 -20.71
C PHE A 5 11.47 -7.66 -20.80
N ILE A 6 11.11 -8.77 -20.14
CA ILE A 6 9.74 -9.28 -20.09
C ILE A 6 9.26 -9.39 -18.64
N LEU A 7 8.14 -8.75 -18.34
CA LEU A 7 7.45 -8.85 -17.08
C LEU A 7 6.25 -9.79 -17.24
N HIS A 8 6.27 -10.94 -16.58
CA HIS A 8 5.12 -11.83 -16.49
C HIS A 8 4.21 -11.35 -15.37
N MET A 9 2.99 -10.93 -15.70
CA MET A 9 2.08 -10.29 -14.76
C MET A 9 0.96 -11.24 -14.37
N PHE A 10 1.08 -11.84 -13.20
CA PHE A 10 0.11 -12.77 -12.65
C PHE A 10 -0.96 -12.01 -11.88
N THR A 11 -2.22 -12.30 -12.15
CA THR A 11 -3.31 -11.76 -11.36
C THR A 11 -4.40 -12.80 -11.13
N THR A 12 -4.92 -12.80 -9.91
CA THR A 12 -6.09 -13.59 -9.51
C THR A 12 -7.40 -12.97 -10.01
N ALA A 13 -7.34 -11.74 -10.55
CA ALA A 13 -8.48 -11.05 -11.11
C ALA A 13 -8.77 -11.49 -12.56
N LYS A 14 -10.02 -11.26 -12.99
CA LYS A 14 -10.47 -11.51 -14.37
C LYS A 14 -9.74 -10.69 -15.42
N ASN A 15 -9.20 -9.54 -15.04
CA ASN A 15 -8.47 -8.64 -15.92
C ASN A 15 -7.23 -8.13 -15.19
N LEU A 16 -6.14 -7.97 -15.93
CA LEU A 16 -4.98 -7.23 -15.46
C LEU A 16 -5.28 -5.72 -15.45
N SER A 17 -4.76 -5.02 -14.45
CA SER A 17 -4.90 -3.57 -14.33
C SER A 17 -4.16 -2.85 -15.46
N PRO A 18 -4.83 -2.00 -16.26
CA PRO A 18 -4.14 -1.15 -17.23
C PRO A 18 -3.14 -0.19 -16.59
N PHE A 19 -3.39 0.22 -15.34
CA PHE A 19 -2.46 1.04 -14.58
C PHE A 19 -1.11 0.32 -14.42
N ASP A 20 -1.13 -0.94 -13.98
CA ASP A 20 0.09 -1.70 -13.72
C ASP A 20 0.85 -1.99 -15.02
N VAL A 21 0.14 -2.21 -16.14
CA VAL A 21 0.75 -2.36 -17.47
C VAL A 21 1.49 -1.08 -17.88
N ASN A 22 0.85 0.08 -17.76
CA ASN A 22 1.48 1.37 -18.10
C ASN A 22 2.72 1.61 -17.23
N MET A 23 2.62 1.39 -15.92
CA MET A 23 3.74 1.55 -14.99
C MET A 23 4.93 0.66 -15.35
N ALA A 24 4.67 -0.60 -15.74
CA ALA A 24 5.72 -1.53 -16.15
C ALA A 24 6.44 -1.06 -17.41
N VAL A 25 5.69 -0.67 -18.45
CA VAL A 25 6.27 -0.23 -19.72
C VAL A 25 7.03 1.09 -19.53
N ASP A 26 6.47 2.05 -18.80
CA ASP A 26 7.12 3.33 -18.49
C ASP A 26 8.38 3.15 -17.63
N ALA A 27 8.46 2.07 -16.84
CA ALA A 27 9.64 1.70 -16.07
C ALA A 27 10.76 1.06 -16.92
N GLY A 28 10.50 0.72 -18.20
CA GLY A 28 11.49 0.15 -19.12
C GLY A 28 11.31 -1.35 -19.39
N TRP A 29 10.22 -1.97 -18.93
CA TRP A 29 9.86 -3.32 -19.37
C TRP A 29 9.37 -3.28 -20.82
N VAL A 30 9.99 -4.07 -21.70
CA VAL A 30 9.66 -4.06 -23.13
C VAL A 30 8.33 -4.77 -23.40
N ALA A 31 8.01 -5.79 -22.62
CA ALA A 31 6.72 -6.49 -22.70
C ALA A 31 6.16 -6.79 -21.31
N ALA A 32 4.87 -6.55 -21.15
CA ALA A 32 4.07 -6.87 -19.97
C ALA A 32 3.05 -7.94 -20.35
N ILE A 33 3.29 -9.20 -19.97
CA ILE A 33 2.51 -10.36 -20.43
C ILE A 33 1.48 -10.74 -19.35
N PRO A 34 0.18 -10.59 -19.62
CA PRO A 34 -0.86 -10.88 -18.63
C PRO A 34 -1.14 -12.37 -18.51
N TYR A 35 -1.26 -12.85 -17.27
CA TYR A 35 -1.86 -14.12 -16.90
C TYR A 35 -3.00 -13.81 -15.93
N ILE A 36 -4.23 -14.07 -16.35
CA ILE A 36 -5.46 -13.68 -15.64
C ILE A 36 -6.13 -14.90 -15.01
N ASN A 37 -6.89 -14.67 -13.94
CA ASN A 37 -7.52 -15.72 -13.14
C ASN A 37 -6.53 -16.79 -12.64
N VAL A 38 -5.27 -16.41 -12.39
CA VAL A 38 -4.27 -17.32 -11.85
C VAL A 38 -4.70 -17.77 -10.47
N GLU A 39 -4.77 -19.07 -10.25
CA GLU A 39 -5.00 -19.65 -8.93
C GLU A 39 -3.67 -19.76 -8.17
N PRO A 40 -3.66 -19.61 -6.83
CA PRO A 40 -2.42 -19.72 -6.05
C PRO A 40 -1.63 -21.02 -6.28
N GLY A 41 -2.32 -22.13 -6.59
CA GLY A 41 -1.69 -23.41 -6.89
C GLY A 41 -0.93 -23.46 -8.23
N GLU A 42 -1.23 -22.56 -9.17
CA GLU A 42 -0.62 -22.52 -10.50
C GLU A 42 0.71 -21.75 -10.53
N VAL A 43 0.97 -20.93 -9.49
CA VAL A 43 2.14 -20.04 -9.43
C VAL A 43 3.46 -20.81 -9.60
N CYS A 44 3.58 -21.98 -8.97
CA CYS A 44 4.81 -22.78 -9.05
C CYS A 44 5.13 -23.18 -10.50
N GLY A 45 4.15 -23.73 -11.23
CA GLY A 45 4.34 -24.13 -12.62
C GLY A 45 4.68 -22.95 -13.53
N LEU A 46 3.95 -21.84 -13.39
CA LEU A 46 4.20 -20.62 -14.18
C LEU A 46 5.60 -20.03 -13.92
N VAL A 47 6.06 -20.06 -12.67
CA VAL A 47 7.41 -19.60 -12.32
C VAL A 47 8.47 -20.51 -12.91
N GLN A 48 8.30 -21.84 -12.79
CA GLN A 48 9.23 -22.81 -13.33
C GLN A 48 9.35 -22.68 -14.86
N ASP A 49 8.23 -22.53 -15.56
CA ASP A 49 8.22 -22.28 -17.01
C ASP A 49 8.98 -20.99 -17.36
N ALA A 50 8.80 -19.92 -16.59
CA ALA A 50 9.51 -18.66 -16.80
C ALA A 50 11.03 -18.82 -16.59
N ILE A 51 11.47 -19.43 -15.48
CA ILE A 51 12.90 -19.54 -15.15
C ILE A 51 13.66 -20.55 -16.02
N PHE A 52 13.00 -21.57 -16.58
CA PHE A 52 13.65 -22.53 -17.50
C PHE A 52 13.60 -22.12 -18.97
N SER A 53 12.82 -21.08 -19.33
CA SER A 53 12.71 -20.60 -20.71
C SER A 53 13.94 -19.81 -21.23
N ARG A 54 14.86 -19.41 -20.34
CA ARG A 54 16.05 -18.61 -20.69
C ARG A 54 17.28 -19.12 -19.95
N SER A 55 18.46 -18.87 -20.51
CA SER A 55 19.72 -19.13 -19.79
C SER A 55 19.85 -18.23 -18.57
N PRO A 56 20.64 -18.59 -17.55
CA PRO A 56 20.82 -17.78 -16.34
C PRO A 56 21.19 -16.31 -16.61
N LYS A 57 22.07 -16.07 -17.59
CA LYS A 57 22.44 -14.70 -18.02
C LYS A 57 21.25 -13.92 -18.60
N GLY A 58 20.30 -14.61 -19.22
CA GLY A 58 19.10 -14.02 -19.81
C GLY A 58 17.94 -13.83 -18.82
N LEU A 59 17.94 -14.53 -17.68
CA LEU A 59 16.89 -14.42 -16.65
C LEU A 59 16.87 -13.07 -15.96
N LYS A 60 18.00 -12.37 -15.89
CA LYS A 60 18.04 -10.98 -15.40
C LYS A 60 17.16 -10.02 -16.23
N ASN A 61 16.76 -10.42 -17.43
CA ASN A 61 15.85 -9.67 -18.29
C ASN A 61 14.40 -10.21 -18.20
N THR A 62 14.09 -10.97 -17.15
CA THR A 62 12.77 -11.52 -16.87
C THR A 62 12.39 -11.14 -15.44
N GLY A 63 11.14 -10.73 -15.23
CA GLY A 63 10.59 -10.49 -13.92
C GLY A 63 9.16 -10.98 -13.81
N ILE A 64 8.64 -11.01 -12.59
CA ILE A 64 7.27 -11.37 -12.29
C ILE A 64 6.61 -10.23 -11.51
N PHE A 65 5.40 -9.85 -11.89
CA PHE A 65 4.55 -8.95 -11.12
C PHE A 65 3.30 -9.70 -10.66
N ILE A 66 2.93 -9.54 -9.39
CA ILE A 66 1.75 -10.16 -8.79
C ILE A 66 0.75 -9.06 -8.47
N GLY A 67 -0.30 -8.99 -9.28
CA GLY A 67 -1.47 -8.15 -9.06
C GLY A 67 -2.57 -8.90 -8.30
N GLY A 68 -3.82 -8.51 -8.54
CA GLY A 68 -4.99 -9.08 -7.84
C GLY A 68 -5.63 -8.07 -6.89
N ARG A 69 -6.53 -8.52 -6.02
CA ARG A 69 -7.27 -7.66 -5.08
C ARG A 69 -7.06 -8.01 -3.61
N ASP A 70 -6.50 -9.17 -3.31
CA ASP A 70 -6.33 -9.66 -1.96
C ASP A 70 -4.86 -9.58 -1.55
N THR A 71 -4.60 -8.91 -0.43
CA THR A 71 -3.25 -8.62 0.07
C THR A 71 -2.57 -9.87 0.61
N GLN A 72 -3.32 -10.79 1.23
CA GLN A 72 -2.79 -12.02 1.80
C GLN A 72 -2.46 -12.99 0.67
N GLN A 73 -3.38 -13.15 -0.27
CA GLN A 73 -3.19 -14.01 -1.44
C GLN A 73 -1.99 -13.54 -2.27
N ALA A 74 -1.79 -12.24 -2.45
CA ALA A 74 -0.61 -11.70 -3.13
C ALA A 74 0.71 -12.05 -2.40
N MET A 75 0.76 -11.96 -1.06
CA MET A 75 1.93 -12.39 -0.28
C MET A 75 2.18 -13.90 -0.38
N GLU A 76 1.13 -14.71 -0.38
CA GLU A 76 1.23 -16.17 -0.54
C GLU A 76 1.78 -16.53 -1.91
N MET A 77 1.28 -15.88 -2.97
CA MET A 77 1.79 -16.05 -4.33
C MET A 77 3.25 -15.59 -4.44
N LEU A 78 3.65 -14.48 -3.82
CA LEU A 78 5.04 -14.02 -3.78
C LEU A 78 5.95 -15.05 -3.11
N THR A 79 5.52 -15.58 -1.96
CA THR A 79 6.24 -16.62 -1.22
C THR A 79 6.35 -17.91 -2.03
N SER A 80 5.27 -18.31 -2.69
CA SER A 80 5.24 -19.48 -3.58
C SER A 80 6.19 -19.31 -4.76
N ALA A 81 6.19 -18.14 -5.39
CA ALA A 81 7.10 -17.82 -6.47
C ALA A 81 8.56 -17.91 -6.01
N GLN A 82 8.92 -17.29 -4.89
CA GLN A 82 10.27 -17.36 -4.34
C GLN A 82 10.72 -18.81 -4.07
N LYS A 83 9.84 -19.64 -3.48
CA LYS A 83 10.12 -21.06 -3.20
C LYS A 83 10.23 -21.93 -4.44
N SER A 84 9.74 -21.46 -5.59
CA SER A 84 9.74 -22.20 -6.85
C SER A 84 11.03 -22.00 -7.65
N MET A 85 11.97 -21.22 -7.13
CA MET A 85 13.24 -20.88 -7.77
C MET A 85 14.43 -21.43 -6.98
N PHE A 86 15.58 -21.56 -7.64
CA PHE A 86 16.85 -21.95 -7.01
C PHE A 86 18.02 -21.45 -7.84
N THR A 87 19.14 -21.09 -7.21
CA THR A 87 20.31 -20.59 -7.95
C THR A 87 20.83 -21.61 -8.98
N PRO A 88 21.11 -21.20 -10.23
CA PRO A 88 21.08 -19.84 -10.78
C PRO A 88 19.79 -19.48 -11.56
N PHE A 89 18.70 -20.22 -11.39
CA PHE A 89 17.41 -20.04 -12.07
C PHE A 89 16.44 -19.25 -11.20
N GLU A 90 16.62 -17.94 -11.17
CA GLU A 90 15.86 -17.03 -10.31
C GLU A 90 15.55 -15.72 -11.06
N VAL A 91 14.43 -15.06 -10.72
CA VAL A 91 13.99 -13.78 -11.30
C VAL A 91 13.40 -12.89 -10.22
N SER A 92 13.47 -11.57 -10.42
CA SER A 92 12.85 -10.61 -9.49
C SER A 92 11.32 -10.72 -9.51
N VAL A 93 10.68 -10.56 -8.35
CA VAL A 93 9.22 -10.62 -8.19
C VAL A 93 8.73 -9.38 -7.42
N PHE A 94 7.64 -8.77 -7.87
CA PHE A 94 7.02 -7.64 -7.18
C PHE A 94 5.51 -7.85 -7.02
N ALA A 95 5.02 -7.86 -5.79
CA ALA A 95 3.60 -7.89 -5.48
C ALA A 95 3.05 -6.48 -5.20
N ASP A 96 1.96 -6.11 -5.86
CA ASP A 96 1.22 -4.86 -5.58
C ASP A 96 -0.27 -5.00 -5.97
N PRO A 97 -1.06 -5.76 -5.20
CA PRO A 97 -2.44 -6.09 -5.57
C PRO A 97 -3.31 -4.83 -5.68
N SER A 98 -3.68 -4.47 -6.91
CA SER A 98 -4.46 -3.26 -7.23
C SER A 98 -3.81 -1.97 -6.72
N GLY A 99 -2.48 -1.92 -6.63
CA GLY A 99 -1.76 -0.76 -6.12
C GLY A 99 -1.83 -0.59 -4.59
N ALA A 100 -2.36 -1.58 -3.85
CA ALA A 100 -2.60 -1.42 -2.42
C ALA A 100 -1.33 -1.22 -1.61
N TYR A 101 -0.23 -1.90 -1.99
CA TYR A 101 1.02 -1.86 -1.24
C TYR A 101 1.70 -0.52 -1.44
N THR A 102 1.82 -0.08 -2.70
CA THR A 102 2.47 1.20 -3.02
C THR A 102 1.63 2.39 -2.56
N THR A 103 0.30 2.30 -2.61
CA THR A 103 -0.59 3.35 -2.08
C THR A 103 -0.47 3.47 -0.56
N ALA A 104 -0.51 2.34 0.16
CA ALA A 104 -0.36 2.35 1.62
C ALA A 104 1.02 2.87 2.04
N ALA A 105 2.08 2.40 1.38
CA ALA A 105 3.45 2.86 1.58
C ALA A 105 3.58 4.38 1.40
N ALA A 106 3.08 4.91 0.29
CA ALA A 106 3.08 6.34 0.01
C ALA A 106 2.29 7.12 1.07
N MET A 107 1.09 6.66 1.40
CA MET A 107 0.19 7.32 2.36
C MET A 107 0.85 7.43 3.74
N VAL A 108 1.40 6.34 4.26
CA VAL A 108 2.07 6.32 5.57
C VAL A 108 3.33 7.19 5.55
N ALA A 109 4.14 7.13 4.48
CA ALA A 109 5.38 7.89 4.40
C ALA A 109 5.13 9.41 4.32
N VAL A 110 4.09 9.85 3.59
CA VAL A 110 3.71 11.29 3.55
C VAL A 110 3.19 11.73 4.92
N VAL A 111 2.42 10.89 5.63
CA VAL A 111 1.99 11.20 7.00
C VAL A 111 3.18 11.31 7.94
N GLU A 112 4.15 10.40 7.89
CA GLU A 112 5.37 10.49 8.70
C GLU A 112 6.16 11.78 8.43
N ASP A 113 6.26 12.17 7.16
CA ASP A 113 6.89 13.42 6.77
C ASP A 113 6.18 14.61 7.42
N LYS A 114 4.85 14.70 7.31
CA LYS A 114 4.07 15.80 7.87
C LYS A 114 4.07 15.84 9.39
N LEU A 115 4.04 14.68 10.06
CA LEU A 115 4.20 14.61 11.51
C LEU A 115 5.56 15.18 11.94
N SER A 116 6.62 14.83 11.22
CA SER A 116 7.97 15.30 11.51
C SER A 116 8.13 16.81 11.24
N THR A 117 7.72 17.27 10.05
CA THR A 117 7.97 18.66 9.62
C THR A 117 7.03 19.68 10.26
N THR A 118 5.79 19.30 10.57
CA THR A 118 4.77 20.24 11.06
C THR A 118 4.57 20.13 12.57
N PHE A 119 4.73 18.94 13.15
CA PHE A 119 4.41 18.69 14.56
C PHE A 119 5.62 18.19 15.38
N ALA A 120 6.81 18.10 14.77
CA ALA A 120 8.04 17.62 15.41
C ALA A 120 7.85 16.29 16.16
N THR A 121 7.08 15.36 15.58
CA THR A 121 6.76 14.05 16.16
C THR A 121 6.82 12.94 15.11
N THR A 122 6.76 11.69 15.56
CA THR A 122 6.65 10.49 14.72
C THR A 122 5.30 9.79 14.92
N LEU A 123 5.07 8.69 14.21
CA LEU A 123 3.95 7.77 14.43
C LEU A 123 4.03 6.99 15.75
N ALA A 124 5.24 6.79 16.29
CA ALA A 124 5.42 6.11 17.57
C ALA A 124 4.53 6.71 18.67
N ASP A 125 3.85 5.81 19.40
CA ASP A 125 2.90 6.07 20.48
C ASP A 125 1.64 6.86 20.09
N LYS A 126 1.44 7.18 18.80
CA LYS A 126 0.25 7.90 18.32
C LYS A 126 -0.95 6.99 18.19
N THR A 127 -2.13 7.52 18.52
CA THR A 127 -3.39 6.83 18.26
C THR A 127 -3.80 7.03 16.80
N VAL A 128 -3.92 5.93 16.05
CA VAL A 128 -4.22 5.92 14.62
C VAL A 128 -5.56 5.25 14.37
N LEU A 129 -6.45 5.93 13.64
CA LEU A 129 -7.67 5.32 13.09
C LEU A 129 -7.52 5.09 11.59
N VAL A 130 -7.79 3.85 11.16
CA VAL A 130 -7.87 3.48 9.76
C VAL A 130 -9.34 3.29 9.39
N LEU A 131 -9.95 4.32 8.81
CA LEU A 131 -11.37 4.34 8.44
C LEU A 131 -11.62 3.55 7.18
N ALA A 132 -12.68 2.73 7.18
CA ALA A 132 -12.92 1.71 6.16
C ALA A 132 -11.70 0.79 5.96
N GLY A 133 -10.95 0.53 7.03
CA GLY A 133 -9.65 -0.15 6.99
C GLY A 133 -9.68 -1.63 6.62
N THR A 134 -10.86 -2.21 6.38
CA THR A 134 -11.00 -3.62 6.00
C THR A 134 -10.61 -3.91 4.54
N GLY A 135 -10.43 -2.88 3.72
CA GLY A 135 -9.98 -3.01 2.33
C GLY A 135 -8.45 -3.16 2.20
N PRO A 136 -7.94 -3.51 1.00
CA PRO A 136 -6.51 -3.79 0.77
C PRO A 136 -5.56 -2.68 1.22
N VAL A 137 -5.86 -1.42 0.88
CA VAL A 137 -5.04 -0.27 1.29
C VAL A 137 -5.05 -0.12 2.82
N GLY A 138 -6.23 -0.15 3.42
CA GLY A 138 -6.40 0.00 4.87
C GLY A 138 -5.67 -1.06 5.69
N GLN A 139 -5.71 -2.32 5.25
CA GLN A 139 -4.97 -3.41 5.88
C GLN A 139 -3.47 -3.12 5.94
N VAL A 140 -2.88 -2.71 4.82
CA VAL A 140 -1.44 -2.46 4.72
C VAL A 140 -1.04 -1.19 5.45
N VAL A 141 -1.85 -0.13 5.37
CA VAL A 141 -1.66 1.10 6.17
C VAL A 141 -1.64 0.77 7.66
N ALA A 142 -2.56 -0.07 8.13
CA ALA A 142 -2.63 -0.46 9.53
C ALA A 142 -1.37 -1.22 9.97
N VAL A 143 -0.88 -2.15 9.15
CA VAL A 143 0.36 -2.90 9.42
C VAL A 143 1.56 -1.96 9.48
N LEU A 144 1.74 -1.11 8.46
CA LEU A 144 2.87 -0.18 8.39
C LEU A 144 2.88 0.82 9.54
N ALA A 145 1.71 1.38 9.90
CA ALA A 145 1.59 2.30 11.03
C ALA A 145 1.89 1.61 12.37
N ALA A 146 1.40 0.38 12.57
CA ALA A 146 1.67 -0.39 13.78
C ALA A 146 3.16 -0.80 13.88
N GLN A 147 3.79 -1.17 12.76
CA GLN A 147 5.24 -1.42 12.69
C GLN A 147 6.06 -0.16 13.01
N ALA A 148 5.52 1.03 12.71
CA ALA A 148 6.10 2.32 13.10
C ALA A 148 5.84 2.70 14.57
N GLY A 149 5.24 1.82 15.37
CA GLY A 149 5.00 2.00 16.80
C GLY A 149 3.70 2.70 17.16
N ALA A 150 2.76 2.86 16.23
CA ALA A 150 1.46 3.46 16.50
C ALA A 150 0.48 2.51 17.18
N ASN A 151 -0.46 3.07 17.96
CA ASN A 151 -1.61 2.37 18.51
C ASN A 151 -2.74 2.38 17.47
N VAL A 152 -2.83 1.32 16.66
CA VAL A 152 -3.71 1.29 15.48
C VAL A 152 -5.06 0.64 15.79
N ARG A 153 -6.13 1.27 15.28
CA ARG A 153 -7.48 0.68 15.20
C ARG A 153 -8.02 0.70 13.77
N ILE A 154 -8.38 -0.48 13.26
CA ILE A 154 -9.15 -0.61 12.02
C ILE A 154 -10.63 -0.38 12.32
N ILE A 155 -11.24 0.57 11.61
CA ILE A 155 -12.67 0.84 11.69
C ILE A 155 -13.39 0.21 10.50
N GLY A 156 -14.44 -0.55 10.79
CA GLY A 156 -15.31 -1.16 9.78
C GLY A 156 -16.79 -1.04 10.13
N ARG A 157 -17.65 -1.19 9.13
CA ARG A 157 -19.12 -1.18 9.30
C ARG A 157 -19.63 -2.32 10.19
N GLN A 158 -18.96 -3.46 10.17
CA GLN A 158 -19.28 -4.64 10.98
C GLN A 158 -18.06 -4.97 11.85
N LEU A 159 -18.25 -4.97 13.17
CA LEU A 159 -17.17 -5.21 14.12
C LEU A 159 -16.48 -6.56 13.89
N ASP A 160 -17.25 -7.64 13.72
CA ASP A 160 -16.70 -8.98 13.50
C ASP A 160 -15.78 -9.04 12.26
N LYS A 161 -16.15 -8.34 11.19
CA LYS A 161 -15.31 -8.25 9.99
C LYS A 161 -14.05 -7.44 10.28
N ALA A 162 -14.18 -6.30 10.97
CA ALA A 162 -13.02 -5.48 11.34
C ALA A 162 -12.05 -6.26 12.24
N GLN A 163 -12.57 -7.02 13.22
CA GLN A 163 -11.78 -7.85 14.12
C GLN A 163 -11.00 -8.93 13.37
N ARG A 164 -11.67 -9.72 12.52
CA ARG A 164 -10.99 -10.74 11.70
C ARG A 164 -9.88 -10.16 10.83
N ILE A 165 -10.09 -8.96 10.28
CA ILE A 165 -9.06 -8.28 9.49
C ILE A 165 -7.91 -7.79 10.36
N ALA A 166 -8.20 -7.22 11.54
CA ALA A 166 -7.18 -6.76 12.48
C ALA A 166 -6.30 -7.92 12.98
N ASP A 167 -6.92 -9.06 13.30
CA ASP A 167 -6.22 -10.30 13.69
C ASP A 167 -5.35 -10.81 12.55
N MET A 168 -5.91 -10.93 11.34
CA MET A 168 -5.17 -11.33 10.14
C MET A 168 -3.97 -10.41 9.87
N CYS A 169 -4.17 -9.09 9.97
CA CYS A 169 -3.09 -8.12 9.77
C CYS A 169 -2.01 -8.25 10.84
N SER A 170 -2.38 -8.50 12.10
CA SER A 170 -1.43 -8.67 13.21
C SER A 170 -0.62 -9.96 13.06
N GLU A 171 -1.28 -11.08 12.78
CA GLU A 171 -0.67 -12.40 12.73
C GLU A 171 0.10 -12.65 11.44
N LYS A 172 -0.51 -12.39 10.28
CA LYS A 172 0.05 -12.79 8.99
C LYS A 172 0.94 -11.71 8.40
N LEU A 173 0.39 -10.53 8.15
CA LEU A 173 1.14 -9.42 7.53
C LEU A 173 2.14 -8.80 8.51
N GLY A 174 1.75 -8.70 9.78
CA GLY A 174 2.59 -8.23 10.89
C GLY A 174 3.52 -9.29 11.48
N SER A 175 3.47 -10.53 10.98
CA SER A 175 4.27 -11.66 11.46
C SER A 175 4.16 -11.91 12.98
N GLY A 176 3.02 -11.58 13.59
CA GLY A 176 2.78 -11.68 15.03
C GLY A 176 3.58 -10.70 15.90
N LYS A 177 4.22 -9.68 15.31
CA LYS A 177 5.08 -8.72 16.03
C LYS A 177 4.39 -7.41 16.39
N ILE A 178 3.17 -7.21 15.90
CA ILE A 178 2.36 -6.01 16.11
C ILE A 178 0.96 -6.42 16.61
N THR A 179 0.23 -5.46 17.18
CA THR A 179 -1.16 -5.65 17.57
C THR A 179 -1.99 -4.52 16.99
N ILE A 180 -3.03 -4.89 16.23
CA ILE A 180 -4.01 -3.96 15.67
C ILE A 180 -5.35 -4.26 16.33
N SER A 181 -6.02 -3.22 16.84
CA SER A 181 -7.37 -3.33 17.38
C SER A 181 -8.42 -3.11 16.29
N ALA A 182 -9.66 -3.52 16.55
CA ALA A 182 -10.80 -3.23 15.70
C ALA A 182 -11.83 -2.35 16.42
N GLY A 183 -12.64 -1.63 15.65
CA GLY A 183 -13.78 -0.86 16.14
C GLY A 183 -14.90 -0.77 15.12
N ALA A 184 -16.11 -0.55 15.60
CA ALA A 184 -17.27 -0.33 14.74
C ALA A 184 -17.35 1.14 14.30
N ASP A 185 -17.87 1.37 13.09
CA ASP A 185 -18.08 2.73 12.58
C ASP A 185 -19.05 3.55 13.46
N ALA A 186 -19.98 2.88 14.14
CA ALA A 186 -20.91 3.50 15.09
C ALA A 186 -20.20 4.18 16.29
N ASP A 187 -19.03 3.67 16.68
CA ASP A 187 -18.25 4.16 17.83
C ASP A 187 -17.20 5.20 17.43
N LYS A 188 -17.14 5.57 16.14
CA LYS A 188 -16.14 6.49 15.57
C LYS A 188 -16.13 7.86 16.25
N SER A 189 -17.29 8.35 16.70
CA SER A 189 -17.43 9.62 17.41
C SER A 189 -16.72 9.65 18.76
N ASP A 190 -16.52 8.49 19.40
CA ASP A 190 -15.76 8.39 20.64
C ASP A 190 -14.27 8.21 20.37
N TYR A 191 -13.92 7.40 19.38
CA TYR A 191 -12.52 7.17 19.05
C TYR A 191 -11.81 8.42 18.52
N ILE A 192 -12.50 9.26 17.74
CA ILE A 192 -11.88 10.43 17.11
C ILE A 192 -11.37 11.46 18.12
N LYS A 193 -11.96 11.52 19.34
CA LYS A 193 -11.60 12.45 20.42
C LYS A 193 -10.18 12.27 20.92
N THR A 194 -9.61 11.07 20.80
CA THR A 194 -8.24 10.73 21.24
C THR A 194 -7.30 10.39 20.09
N THR A 195 -7.75 10.60 18.85
CA THR A 195 -6.99 10.22 17.66
C THR A 195 -5.99 11.30 17.26
N ASP A 196 -4.75 10.90 17.00
CA ASP A 196 -3.70 11.77 16.47
C ASP A 196 -3.69 11.78 14.93
N VAL A 197 -3.98 10.63 14.32
CA VAL A 197 -3.87 10.43 12.87
C VAL A 197 -5.04 9.63 12.33
N VAL A 198 -5.64 10.11 11.24
CA VAL A 198 -6.66 9.39 10.49
C VAL A 198 -6.13 9.00 9.12
N PHE A 199 -6.30 7.73 8.75
CA PHE A 199 -6.18 7.26 7.38
C PHE A 199 -7.57 6.86 6.86
N ALA A 200 -8.12 7.64 5.93
CA ALA A 200 -9.38 7.33 5.25
C ALA A 200 -9.10 6.48 4.02
N THR A 201 -9.47 5.19 4.08
CA THR A 201 -9.21 4.20 3.01
C THR A 201 -10.50 3.68 2.37
N GLY A 202 -11.46 4.58 2.21
CA GLY A 202 -12.80 4.29 1.71
C GLY A 202 -12.86 4.01 0.21
N ALA A 203 -14.04 3.58 -0.23
CA ALA A 203 -14.36 3.51 -1.66
C ALA A 203 -14.51 4.93 -2.24
N ALA A 204 -14.38 5.02 -3.56
CA ALA A 204 -14.55 6.27 -4.30
C ALA A 204 -15.90 6.94 -4.01
N GLY A 205 -15.88 8.26 -3.76
CA GLY A 205 -17.09 9.07 -3.54
C GLY A 205 -17.80 8.82 -2.21
N ILE A 206 -17.12 8.22 -1.23
CA ILE A 206 -17.69 7.96 0.11
C ILE A 206 -16.98 8.81 1.13
N GLU A 207 -17.73 9.72 1.77
CA GLU A 207 -17.26 10.45 2.95
C GLU A 207 -17.19 9.52 4.17
N LEU A 208 -16.08 9.55 4.89
CA LEU A 208 -15.80 8.73 6.08
C LEU A 208 -15.63 9.56 7.36
N LEU A 209 -15.18 10.81 7.24
CA LEU A 209 -14.95 11.72 8.35
C LEU A 209 -15.63 13.06 8.06
N SER A 210 -16.77 13.29 8.70
CA SER A 210 -17.58 14.50 8.53
C SER A 210 -16.98 15.73 9.23
N ALA A 211 -17.49 16.92 8.92
CA ALA A 211 -17.07 18.17 9.55
C ALA A 211 -17.27 18.16 11.08
N GLU A 212 -18.36 17.55 11.57
CA GLU A 212 -18.65 17.43 13.00
C GLU A 212 -17.63 16.55 13.73
N LEU A 213 -17.21 15.45 13.08
CA LEU A 213 -16.17 14.58 13.63
C LEU A 213 -14.82 15.29 13.63
N ILE A 214 -14.48 16.03 12.57
CA ILE A 214 -13.26 16.87 12.52
C ILE A 214 -13.26 17.90 13.65
N ALA A 215 -14.38 18.58 13.88
CA ALA A 215 -14.51 19.58 14.93
C ALA A 215 -14.37 18.98 16.35
N SER A 216 -14.82 17.74 16.56
CA SER A 216 -14.67 17.03 17.85
C SER A 216 -13.31 16.36 18.06
N ALA A 217 -12.45 16.32 17.03
CA ALA A 217 -11.13 15.69 17.05
C ALA A 217 -10.06 16.58 17.69
N THR A 218 -10.08 16.71 19.03
CA THR A 218 -9.23 17.66 19.78
C THR A 218 -7.73 17.33 19.76
N GLN A 219 -7.32 16.13 19.35
CA GLN A 219 -5.91 15.70 19.30
C GLN A 219 -5.37 15.48 17.88
N LEU A 220 -6.24 15.59 16.87
CA LEU A 220 -5.93 15.26 15.49
C LEU A 220 -4.82 16.16 14.93
N LYS A 221 -3.81 15.53 14.34
CA LYS A 221 -2.67 16.19 13.71
C LYS A 221 -2.76 16.08 12.20
N VAL A 222 -3.02 14.87 11.70
CA VAL A 222 -3.03 14.60 10.27
C VAL A 222 -4.23 13.73 9.89
N ALA A 223 -4.96 14.11 8.86
CA ALA A 223 -5.92 13.24 8.18
C ALA A 223 -5.50 13.05 6.72
N ALA A 224 -5.30 11.80 6.32
CA ALA A 224 -4.93 11.43 4.96
C ALA A 224 -6.07 10.66 4.30
N ASP A 225 -6.33 10.92 3.01
CA ASP A 225 -7.44 10.34 2.27
C ASP A 225 -6.98 9.84 0.90
N VAL A 226 -7.30 8.60 0.56
CA VAL A 226 -6.99 8.02 -0.77
C VAL A 226 -8.14 8.17 -1.76
N ASN A 227 -9.27 8.74 -1.37
CA ASN A 227 -10.39 8.98 -2.27
C ASN A 227 -10.14 10.21 -3.17
N ALA A 228 -9.90 9.97 -4.46
CA ALA A 228 -9.76 11.04 -5.45
C ALA A 228 -11.10 11.45 -6.12
N VAL A 229 -12.21 10.81 -5.74
CA VAL A 229 -13.53 11.04 -6.34
C VAL A 229 -14.43 11.78 -5.37
N PRO A 230 -14.98 12.95 -5.74
CA PRO A 230 -15.90 13.70 -4.87
C PRO A 230 -17.18 12.92 -4.52
N PRO A 231 -17.73 13.10 -3.30
CA PRO A 231 -17.12 13.83 -2.18
C PRO A 231 -15.88 13.11 -1.64
N SER A 232 -14.91 13.87 -1.13
CA SER A 232 -13.71 13.34 -0.46
C SER A 232 -14.11 12.47 0.74
N GLY A 233 -13.24 11.53 1.11
CA GLY A 233 -13.37 10.72 2.32
C GLY A 233 -13.25 11.53 3.60
N VAL A 234 -12.51 12.63 3.59
CA VAL A 234 -12.43 13.59 4.70
C VAL A 234 -13.10 14.90 4.28
N ALA A 235 -14.09 15.35 5.03
CA ALA A 235 -14.80 16.59 4.74
C ALA A 235 -13.85 17.79 4.69
N GLY A 236 -14.00 18.64 3.68
CA GLY A 236 -13.19 19.85 3.50
C GLY A 236 -11.77 19.61 2.98
N LEU A 237 -11.41 18.38 2.63
CA LEU A 237 -10.10 18.03 2.07
C LEU A 237 -10.12 18.02 0.54
N ASP A 238 -9.20 18.74 -0.10
CA ASP A 238 -8.99 18.69 -1.55
C ASP A 238 -8.03 17.56 -1.92
N ALA A 239 -8.21 16.95 -3.10
CA ALA A 239 -7.39 15.84 -3.56
C ALA A 239 -5.89 16.21 -3.70
N PHE A 240 -5.56 17.48 -3.92
CA PHE A 240 -4.18 17.97 -4.02
C PHE A 240 -3.59 18.48 -2.70
N ASP A 241 -4.37 18.54 -1.62
CA ASP A 241 -3.87 19.05 -0.34
C ASP A 241 -2.69 18.21 0.14
N ASN A 242 -1.62 18.88 0.57
CA ASN A 242 -0.38 18.23 1.03
C ASN A 242 0.16 18.92 2.29
N GLY A 243 -0.61 18.80 3.38
CA GLY A 243 -0.32 19.45 4.65
C GLY A 243 -1.01 20.80 4.84
N LYS A 244 -2.13 21.04 4.13
CA LYS A 244 -2.96 22.23 4.32
C LYS A 244 -3.83 22.06 5.58
N PRO A 245 -4.08 23.12 6.38
CA PRO A 245 -5.01 23.03 7.50
C PRO A 245 -6.41 22.58 7.07
N ILE A 246 -7.01 21.67 7.82
CA ILE A 246 -8.38 21.19 7.61
C ILE A 246 -9.35 22.22 8.20
N ALA A 247 -10.24 22.75 7.37
CA ALA A 247 -11.24 23.71 7.81
C ALA A 247 -12.15 23.10 8.91
N GLY A 248 -12.40 23.86 9.98
CA GLY A 248 -13.21 23.41 11.12
C GLY A 248 -12.49 22.50 12.13
N SER A 249 -11.22 22.16 11.91
CA SER A 249 -10.41 21.47 12.92
C SER A 249 -10.09 22.41 14.08
N ASN A 250 -10.38 21.96 15.31
CA ASN A 250 -10.03 22.66 16.55
C ASN A 250 -8.63 22.31 17.08
N SER A 251 -7.96 21.33 16.47
CA SER A 251 -6.65 20.81 16.87
C SER A 251 -5.49 21.34 16.01
N GLY A 252 -5.80 22.11 14.97
CA GLY A 252 -4.81 22.55 13.98
C GLY A 252 -4.41 21.44 13.00
N ALA A 253 -5.29 20.44 12.81
CA ALA A 253 -5.02 19.30 11.95
C ALA A 253 -4.78 19.74 10.51
N ILE A 254 -3.86 19.04 9.83
CA ILE A 254 -3.59 19.20 8.41
C ILE A 254 -4.04 17.99 7.60
N GLY A 255 -4.38 18.24 6.34
CA GLY A 255 -4.92 17.28 5.41
C GLY A 255 -3.94 16.85 4.34
N ILE A 256 -4.03 15.58 3.93
CA ILE A 256 -3.29 15.03 2.77
C ILE A 256 -4.29 14.34 1.84
N GLY A 257 -4.48 14.90 0.65
CA GLY A 257 -5.40 14.39 -0.36
C GLY A 257 -4.83 13.27 -1.23
N ALA A 258 -5.73 12.62 -1.95
CA ALA A 258 -5.45 11.41 -2.72
C ALA A 258 -4.41 11.58 -3.83
N LEU A 259 -4.34 12.76 -4.48
CA LEU A 259 -3.37 13.02 -5.55
C LEU A 259 -1.99 13.38 -4.99
N ALA A 260 -1.92 13.99 -3.80
CA ALA A 260 -0.64 14.17 -3.11
C ALA A 260 -0.01 12.81 -2.76
N ILE A 261 -0.82 11.87 -2.27
CA ILE A 261 -0.41 10.48 -2.01
C ILE A 261 -0.10 9.76 -3.34
N GLY A 262 -0.96 9.92 -4.33
CA GLY A 262 -0.87 9.30 -5.65
C GLY A 262 0.43 9.65 -6.38
N ASN A 263 0.91 10.89 -6.24
CA ASN A 263 2.20 11.32 -6.80
C ASN A 263 3.37 10.52 -6.22
N VAL A 264 3.41 10.32 -4.89
CA VAL A 264 4.46 9.50 -4.25
C VAL A 264 4.29 8.04 -4.65
N LYS A 265 3.06 7.51 -4.64
CA LYS A 265 2.73 6.13 -5.05
C LYS A 265 3.24 5.82 -6.46
N TYR A 266 2.98 6.71 -7.42
CA TYR A 266 3.43 6.58 -8.80
C TYR A 266 4.96 6.42 -8.85
N GLN A 267 5.67 7.30 -8.15
CA GLN A 267 7.14 7.29 -8.13
C GLN A 267 7.69 6.02 -7.47
N VAL A 268 7.10 5.58 -6.37
CA VAL A 268 7.49 4.34 -5.68
C VAL A 268 7.33 3.14 -6.59
N GLN A 269 6.15 2.95 -7.20
CA GLN A 269 5.92 1.80 -8.07
C GLN A 269 6.85 1.82 -9.30
N SER A 270 7.06 2.98 -9.93
CA SER A 270 7.99 3.13 -11.06
C SER A 270 9.42 2.76 -10.67
N ARG A 271 9.90 3.25 -9.52
CA ARG A 271 11.26 2.97 -9.03
C ARG A 271 11.46 1.51 -8.67
N LEU A 272 10.49 0.87 -8.03
CA LEU A 272 10.56 -0.57 -7.72
C LEU A 272 10.61 -1.42 -9.00
N LEU A 273 9.80 -1.09 -10.00
CA LEU A 273 9.82 -1.77 -11.30
C LEU A 273 11.16 -1.58 -12.04
N LYS A 274 11.78 -0.40 -11.93
CA LYS A 274 13.13 -0.12 -12.46
C LYS A 274 14.22 -0.88 -11.70
N GLN A 275 14.14 -0.92 -10.38
CA GLN A 275 15.10 -1.66 -9.55
C GLN A 275 15.19 -3.13 -9.99
N MET A 276 14.07 -3.77 -10.32
CA MET A 276 14.05 -5.15 -10.83
C MET A 276 14.87 -5.36 -12.11
N ILE A 277 15.04 -4.32 -12.93
CA ILE A 277 15.82 -4.30 -14.17
C ILE A 277 17.31 -4.04 -13.89
N GLU A 278 17.60 -3.19 -12.91
CA GLU A 278 18.94 -2.65 -12.63
C GLU A 278 19.79 -3.57 -11.75
N VAL A 279 19.18 -4.45 -10.95
CA VAL A 279 19.90 -5.35 -10.04
C VAL A 279 20.46 -6.59 -10.74
N ASP A 280 21.65 -7.01 -10.32
CA ASP A 280 22.26 -8.27 -10.77
C ASP A 280 21.68 -9.51 -10.07
N LYS A 281 21.11 -9.32 -8.87
CA LYS A 281 20.49 -10.38 -8.07
C LYS A 281 18.98 -10.18 -7.98
N PRO A 282 18.18 -11.25 -8.10
CA PRO A 282 16.74 -11.19 -7.89
C PRO A 282 16.35 -10.51 -6.57
N ILE A 283 15.32 -9.67 -6.64
CA ILE A 283 14.69 -9.02 -5.49
C ILE A 283 13.21 -9.40 -5.38
N PHE A 284 12.70 -9.50 -4.16
CA PHE A 284 11.33 -9.92 -3.86
C PHE A 284 10.61 -8.81 -3.12
N LEU A 285 9.87 -8.01 -3.88
CA LEU A 285 9.33 -6.72 -3.45
C LEU A 285 7.87 -6.87 -2.99
N HIS A 286 7.55 -6.25 -1.87
CA HIS A 286 6.20 -6.16 -1.28
C HIS A 286 6.07 -4.83 -0.49
N PHE A 287 5.02 -4.68 0.31
CA PHE A 287 4.68 -3.44 0.99
C PHE A 287 5.79 -2.85 1.89
N GLU A 288 6.62 -3.65 2.55
CA GLU A 288 7.72 -3.12 3.38
C GLU A 288 8.81 -2.47 2.51
N HIS A 289 9.13 -3.09 1.37
CA HIS A 289 10.05 -2.54 0.39
C HIS A 289 9.48 -1.27 -0.26
N ALA A 290 8.18 -1.27 -0.57
CA ALA A 290 7.51 -0.08 -1.07
C ALA A 290 7.53 1.06 -0.05
N PHE A 291 7.39 0.76 1.24
CA PHE A 291 7.46 1.77 2.30
C PHE A 291 8.86 2.34 2.48
N ALA A 292 9.89 1.49 2.42
CA ALA A 292 11.28 1.94 2.41
C ALA A 292 11.57 2.86 1.20
N GLU A 293 11.10 2.49 0.01
CA GLU A 293 11.26 3.33 -1.19
C GLU A 293 10.45 4.64 -1.09
N ALA A 294 9.26 4.63 -0.50
CA ALA A 294 8.46 5.84 -0.27
C ALA A 294 9.20 6.84 0.63
N ARG A 295 9.79 6.36 1.73
CA ARG A 295 10.65 7.19 2.60
C ARG A 295 11.87 7.73 1.85
N ASN A 296 12.53 6.91 1.04
CA ASN A 296 13.67 7.31 0.23
C ASN A 296 13.29 8.40 -0.79
N PHE A 297 12.15 8.23 -1.49
CA PHE A 297 11.62 9.21 -2.43
C PHE A 297 11.40 10.57 -1.76
N ILE A 298 10.69 10.59 -0.63
CA ILE A 298 10.39 11.82 0.09
C ILE A 298 11.67 12.49 0.59
N LYS A 299 12.62 11.72 1.14
CA LYS A 299 13.90 12.25 1.61
C LYS A 299 14.73 12.87 0.50
N ALA A 300 14.73 12.27 -0.69
CA ALA A 300 15.48 12.76 -1.85
C ALA A 300 14.85 14.00 -2.51
N ALA A 301 13.58 14.30 -2.23
CA ALA A 301 12.87 15.47 -2.74
C ALA A 301 13.06 16.74 -1.87
N LYS A 302 13.78 16.63 -0.75
CA LYS A 302 14.14 17.74 0.15
C LYS A 302 15.53 18.26 -0.20
#